data_AF-A0A1Q7T4V0-F1
#
_entry.id   AF-A0A1Q7T4V0-F1
#
_cell.length_a   1.000
_cell.length_b   1.000
_cell.length_c   1.000
_cell.angle_alpha   90.00
_cell.angle_beta   90.00
_cell.angle_gamma   90.00
#
_symmetry.space_group_name_H-M   'P 1'
#
loop_
_entity.id
_entity.type
_entity.pdbx_description
1 polymer ?
#
loop_
_entity_poly.entity_id
_entity_poly.type
_entity_poly.pdbx_seq_one_letter_code
_entity_poly.pdbx_strand_id
1 'polypeptide(L)'
;METLSPEILEDLRHGRATRERKIAVCTGGAHLAPAERAEILAVLAGDADEIVANRAQDAILSQPVESFVEALKREQALPTLFSYAARNLADKPGVCDAMVQNRNCPAEHLVPLVRYLSTLGIQALMEELERVSESPALASALEHSTSLTADQKNQLHELHGPGNPVDEAALSEAAAAVEPDVLRRQTLVQRLAKMTVAQRVQFAMKGGPEARRTLIRDNNKVVQRAVLQSPRLTDQEVEAFAAMSSLTDEILRLIAGNRNFRKNYTVVRNLINNPKAPLDVTMHMLPMLNAVDLKRLTTNKNVPETLRTTAIKLQRTRADLKK
;
A
#
# COMPACT_ATOMS: atom_id res chain seq x y z
N MET A 1 1.14 16.41 41.25
CA MET A 1 2.16 16.37 40.20
C MET A 1 1.42 16.31 38.89
N GLU A 2 1.34 17.44 38.20
CA GLU A 2 0.41 17.64 37.09
C GLU A 2 1.07 17.27 35.77
N THR A 3 0.38 16.45 34.99
CA THR A 3 0.69 16.23 33.57
C THR A 3 0.58 17.55 32.82
N LEU A 4 1.49 17.82 31.88
CA LEU A 4 1.44 19.03 31.07
C LEU A 4 0.09 19.14 30.37
N SER A 5 -0.54 20.31 30.42
CA SER A 5 -1.78 20.57 29.69
C SER A 5 -1.58 20.38 28.18
N PRO A 6 -2.62 19.94 27.44
CA PRO A 6 -2.51 19.63 26.01
C PRO A 6 -2.01 20.81 25.17
N GLU A 7 -2.42 22.04 25.52
CA GLU A 7 -1.97 23.27 24.84
C GLU A 7 -0.45 23.45 24.92
N ILE A 8 0.15 23.15 26.08
CA ILE A 8 1.60 23.27 26.28
C ILE A 8 2.36 22.20 25.50
N LEU A 9 1.78 21.00 25.39
CA LEU A 9 2.35 19.92 24.58
C LEU A 9 2.36 20.29 23.10
N GLU A 10 1.26 20.87 22.60
CA GLU A 10 1.21 21.37 21.24
C GLU A 10 2.25 22.49 21.01
N ASP A 11 2.39 23.42 21.93
CA ASP A 11 3.42 24.46 21.82
C ASP A 11 4.84 23.91 21.83
N LEU A 12 5.11 22.86 22.61
CA LEU A 12 6.41 22.17 22.60
C LEU A 12 6.64 21.44 21.27
N ARG A 13 5.63 20.75 20.73
CA ARG A 13 5.69 20.06 19.44
C ARG A 13 5.96 21.00 18.26
N HIS A 14 5.46 22.23 18.33
CA HIS A 14 5.68 23.26 17.31
C HIS A 14 6.87 24.19 17.62
N GLY A 15 7.63 23.94 18.69
CA GLY A 15 8.76 24.79 19.09
C GLY A 15 8.39 26.20 19.56
N ARG A 16 7.10 26.46 19.84
CA ARG A 16 6.58 27.77 20.28
C ARG A 16 6.61 27.97 21.80
N ALA A 17 6.87 26.89 22.55
CA ALA A 17 6.93 26.95 24.01
C ALA A 17 8.03 27.91 24.51
N THR A 18 7.88 28.39 25.74
CA THR A 18 8.90 29.24 26.37
C THR A 18 10.21 28.48 26.56
N ARG A 19 11.34 29.21 26.56
CA ARG A 19 12.68 28.66 26.76
C ARG A 19 12.79 27.80 28.02
N GLU A 20 12.17 28.22 29.11
CA GLU A 20 12.14 27.48 30.38
C GLU A 20 11.48 26.09 30.22
N ARG A 21 10.34 26.03 29.51
CA ARG A 21 9.62 24.78 29.25
C ARG A 21 10.43 23.86 28.34
N LYS A 22 11.08 24.41 27.31
CA LYS A 22 11.98 23.64 26.43
C LYS A 22 13.13 23.02 27.23
N ILE A 23 13.79 23.80 28.08
CA ILE A 23 14.87 23.33 28.96
C ILE A 23 14.37 22.25 29.93
N ALA A 24 13.16 22.39 30.49
CA ALA A 24 12.57 21.39 31.38
C ALA A 24 12.38 20.02 30.68
N VAL A 25 12.08 19.99 29.38
CA VAL A 25 12.04 18.73 28.61
C VAL A 25 13.44 18.14 28.46
N CYS A 26 14.45 18.96 28.13
CA CYS A 26 15.84 18.52 28.01
C CYS A 26 16.36 17.88 29.30
N THR A 27 16.09 18.50 30.46
CA THR A 27 16.57 18.00 31.76
C THR A 27 15.72 16.87 32.35
N GLY A 28 14.61 16.50 31.70
CA GLY A 28 13.67 15.48 32.22
C GLY A 28 12.78 15.97 33.36
N GLY A 29 12.75 17.28 33.62
CA GLY A 29 11.84 17.90 34.59
C GLY A 29 10.39 17.96 34.11
N ALA A 30 10.15 17.80 32.81
CA ALA A 30 8.81 17.65 32.25
C ALA A 30 8.31 16.21 32.39
N HIS A 31 7.16 16.01 33.03
CA HIS A 31 6.49 14.71 33.11
C HIS A 31 5.85 14.36 31.77
N LEU A 32 6.58 13.61 30.94
CA LEU A 32 6.18 13.17 29.61
C LEU A 32 6.36 11.67 29.46
N ALA A 33 5.54 11.01 28.63
CA ALA A 33 5.82 9.64 28.26
C ALA A 33 7.16 9.56 27.48
N PRO A 34 7.93 8.46 27.59
CA PRO A 34 9.25 8.36 26.95
C PRO A 34 9.25 8.68 25.45
N ALA A 35 8.26 8.18 24.72
CA ALA A 35 8.10 8.46 23.29
C ALA A 35 7.63 9.90 22.98
N GLU A 36 6.86 10.55 23.85
CA GLU A 36 6.53 11.98 23.69
C GLU A 36 7.75 12.86 23.93
N ARG A 37 8.54 12.52 24.95
CA ARG A 37 9.80 13.20 25.22
C ARG A 37 10.77 13.05 24.05
N ALA A 38 10.93 11.84 23.51
CA ALA A 38 11.80 11.58 22.36
C ALA A 38 11.39 12.41 21.13
N GLU A 39 10.09 12.50 20.83
CA GLU A 39 9.56 13.33 19.75
C GLU A 39 9.85 14.83 19.96
N ILE A 40 9.57 15.37 21.15
CA ILE A 40 9.83 16.78 21.46
C ILE A 40 11.33 17.08 21.43
N LEU A 41 12.17 16.20 21.97
CA LEU A 41 13.62 16.37 21.91
C LEU A 41 14.13 16.45 20.46
N ALA A 42 13.58 15.65 19.54
CA ALA A 42 13.93 15.71 18.13
C ALA A 42 13.57 17.07 17.49
N VAL A 43 12.45 17.69 17.90
CA VAL A 43 12.09 19.06 17.51
C VAL A 43 13.10 20.07 18.08
N LEU A 44 13.37 19.98 19.39
CA LEU A 44 14.24 20.92 20.09
C LEU A 44 15.70 20.83 19.63
N ALA A 45 16.15 19.69 19.11
CA ALA A 45 17.50 19.53 18.56
C ALA A 45 17.78 20.42 17.34
N GLY A 46 16.74 20.95 16.69
CA GLY A 46 16.81 21.94 15.61
C GLY A 46 16.24 23.31 15.97
N ASP A 47 16.14 23.65 17.26
CA ASP A 47 15.62 24.94 17.74
C ASP A 47 16.52 26.11 17.32
N ALA A 48 15.93 27.31 17.21
CA ALA A 48 16.67 28.54 16.92
C ALA A 48 17.54 29.00 18.09
N ASP A 49 17.17 28.67 19.34
CA ASP A 49 18.03 28.89 20.50
C ASP A 49 19.09 27.78 20.57
N GLU A 50 20.33 28.11 20.22
CA GLU A 50 21.47 27.18 20.23
C GLU A 50 21.67 26.48 21.58
N ILE A 51 21.34 27.14 22.69
CA ILE A 51 21.49 26.55 24.03
C ILE A 51 20.45 25.44 24.23
N VAL A 52 19.22 25.66 23.75
CA VAL A 52 18.17 24.64 23.79
C VAL A 52 18.53 23.48 22.86
N ALA A 53 18.98 23.79 21.63
CA ALA A 53 19.36 22.78 20.65
C ALA A 53 20.47 21.86 21.15
N ASN A 54 21.56 22.43 21.68
CA ASN A 54 22.67 21.64 22.24
C ASN A 54 22.22 20.78 23.42
N ARG A 55 21.43 21.33 24.35
CA ARG A 55 20.90 20.55 25.49
C ARG A 55 19.96 19.43 25.06
N ALA A 56 19.16 19.66 24.02
CA ALA A 56 18.29 18.62 23.48
C ALA A 56 19.13 17.50 22.85
N GLN A 57 20.18 17.82 22.08
CA GLN A 57 21.09 16.84 21.52
C GLN A 57 21.78 16.01 22.61
N ASP A 58 22.29 16.65 23.67
CA ASP A 58 22.88 15.95 24.81
C ASP A 58 21.88 15.02 25.51
N ALA A 59 20.64 15.50 25.70
CA ALA A 59 19.58 14.72 26.32
C ALA A 59 19.20 13.48 25.49
N ILE A 60 19.22 13.59 24.15
CA ILE A 60 18.92 12.49 23.24
C ILE A 60 19.92 11.34 23.40
N LEU A 61 21.20 11.62 23.66
CA LEU A 61 22.22 10.57 23.87
C LEU A 61 21.90 9.65 25.05
N SER A 62 21.20 10.16 26.06
CA SER A 62 20.77 9.38 27.23
C SER A 62 19.42 8.67 27.04
N GLN A 63 18.70 8.95 25.96
CA GLN A 63 17.37 8.41 25.72
C GLN A 63 17.44 7.03 25.05
N PRO A 64 16.68 6.03 25.53
CA PRO A 64 16.61 4.73 24.86
C PRO A 64 16.04 4.84 23.43
N VAL A 65 16.65 4.12 22.50
CA VAL A 65 16.25 4.11 21.07
C VAL A 65 14.81 3.63 20.91
N GLU A 66 14.35 2.74 21.78
CA GLU A 66 12.99 2.21 21.83
C GLU A 66 11.95 3.32 21.96
N SER A 67 12.26 4.41 22.67
CA SER A 67 11.37 5.58 22.76
C SER A 67 11.20 6.28 21.41
N PHE A 68 12.26 6.38 20.61
CA PHE A 68 12.18 6.94 19.26
C PHE A 68 11.42 5.99 18.33
N VAL A 69 11.66 4.69 18.42
CA VAL A 69 10.94 3.68 17.63
C VAL A 69 9.45 3.70 17.95
N GLU A 70 9.07 3.80 19.22
CA GLU A 70 7.66 3.94 19.63
C GLU A 70 7.07 5.27 19.14
N ALA A 71 7.81 6.38 19.24
CA ALA A 71 7.37 7.67 18.73
C ALA A 71 7.13 7.65 17.21
N LEU A 72 8.05 7.06 16.45
CA LEU A 72 7.96 6.91 14.99
C LEU A 72 6.80 6.04 14.53
N LYS A 73 6.27 5.15 15.38
CA LYS A 73 5.10 4.31 15.07
C LYS A 73 3.77 5.03 15.29
N ARG A 74 3.76 6.20 15.93
CA ARG A 74 2.53 6.94 16.22
C ARG A 74 1.93 7.51 14.95
N GLU A 75 0.59 7.53 14.90
CA GLU A 75 -0.14 8.13 13.78
C GLU A 75 0.15 9.63 13.65
N GLN A 76 0.31 10.34 14.76
CA GLN A 76 0.57 11.79 14.78
C GLN A 76 2.07 12.13 14.94
N ALA A 77 2.96 11.24 14.50
CA ALA A 77 4.40 11.48 14.57
C ALA A 77 4.80 12.74 13.76
N LEU A 78 5.59 13.62 14.37
CA LEU A 78 5.98 14.88 13.74
C LEU A 78 6.92 14.68 12.52
N PRO A 79 6.78 15.47 11.44
CA PRO A 79 7.71 15.45 10.30
C PRO A 79 9.18 15.64 10.70
N THR A 80 9.43 16.50 11.69
CA THR A 80 10.76 16.77 12.24
C THR A 80 11.41 15.54 12.88
N LEU A 81 10.61 14.67 13.51
CA LEU A 81 11.10 13.42 14.08
C LEU A 81 11.62 12.48 12.98
N PHE A 82 10.91 12.36 11.85
CA PHE A 82 11.38 11.57 10.70
C PHE A 82 12.67 12.13 10.12
N SER A 83 12.77 13.46 9.96
CA SER A 83 14.00 14.10 9.50
C SER A 83 15.17 13.87 10.45
N TYR A 84 14.93 13.97 11.76
CA TYR A 84 15.97 13.73 12.77
C TYR A 84 16.42 12.27 12.77
N ALA A 85 15.46 11.33 12.77
CA ALA A 85 15.73 9.90 12.74
C ALA A 85 16.51 9.48 11.49
N ALA A 86 16.14 9.99 10.32
CA ALA A 86 16.83 9.71 9.06
C ALA A 86 18.31 10.15 9.06
N ARG A 87 18.63 11.23 9.77
CA ARG A 87 20.00 11.80 9.81
C ARG A 87 20.86 11.19 10.90
N ASN A 88 20.28 10.95 12.08
CA ASN A 88 21.05 10.67 13.29
C ASN A 88 20.83 9.27 13.86
N LEU A 89 19.75 8.56 13.47
CA LEU A 89 19.35 7.29 14.08
C LEU A 89 19.18 6.16 13.05
N ALA A 90 19.58 6.38 11.80
CA ALA A 90 19.39 5.43 10.69
C ALA A 90 20.06 4.06 10.93
N ASP A 91 21.20 4.06 11.62
CA ASP A 91 21.99 2.88 11.98
C ASP A 91 21.42 2.11 13.18
N LYS A 92 20.48 2.71 13.90
CA LYS A 92 19.92 2.12 15.12
C LYS A 92 18.86 1.06 14.80
N PRO A 93 18.83 -0.05 15.55
CA PRO A 93 17.93 -1.17 15.27
C PRO A 93 16.46 -0.74 15.41
N GLY A 94 15.63 -1.16 14.45
CA GLY A 94 14.18 -0.93 14.46
C GLY A 94 13.73 0.47 14.02
N VAL A 95 14.63 1.46 13.92
CA VAL A 95 14.29 2.83 13.47
C VAL A 95 13.85 2.82 12.01
N CYS A 96 14.69 2.23 11.15
CA CYS A 96 14.42 2.09 9.72
C CYS A 96 13.07 1.39 9.44
N ASP A 97 12.82 0.26 10.09
CA ASP A 97 11.57 -0.49 9.90
C ASP A 97 10.34 0.29 10.41
N ALA A 98 10.47 1.03 11.53
CA ALA A 98 9.40 1.87 12.05
C ALA A 98 9.05 3.02 11.10
N MET A 99 10.05 3.66 10.49
CA MET A 99 9.84 4.71 9.50
C MET A 99 9.15 4.18 8.25
N VAL A 100 9.57 3.02 7.74
CA VAL A 100 8.93 2.37 6.59
C VAL A 100 7.48 1.99 6.91
N GLN A 101 7.20 1.44 8.09
CA GLN A 101 5.84 1.03 8.46
C GLN A 101 4.89 2.20 8.69
N ASN A 102 5.40 3.42 8.96
CA ASN A 102 4.56 4.59 9.13
C ASN A 102 4.21 5.23 7.79
N ARG A 103 2.91 5.27 7.46
CA ARG A 103 2.38 5.89 6.24
C ARG A 103 2.59 7.40 6.17
N ASN A 104 2.72 8.05 7.32
CA ASN A 104 2.96 9.49 7.41
C ASN A 104 4.44 9.85 7.25
N CYS A 105 5.34 8.88 7.16
CA CYS A 105 6.75 9.13 6.87
C CYS A 105 6.94 9.59 5.42
N PRO A 106 7.43 10.82 5.17
CA PRO A 106 7.71 11.30 3.81
C PRO A 106 8.76 10.44 3.11
N ALA A 107 8.56 10.21 1.80
CA ALA A 107 9.48 9.41 0.99
C ALA A 107 10.91 10.00 0.95
N GLU A 108 11.05 11.32 1.06
CA GLU A 108 12.33 12.04 1.10
C GLU A 108 13.25 11.54 2.23
N HIS A 109 12.68 11.22 3.39
CA HIS A 109 13.42 10.72 4.54
C HIS A 109 13.75 9.23 4.44
N LEU A 110 13.09 8.49 3.54
CA LEU A 110 13.34 7.07 3.30
C LEU A 110 14.49 6.82 2.31
N VAL A 111 14.74 7.75 1.38
CA VAL A 111 15.83 7.65 0.37
C VAL A 111 17.19 7.32 1.00
N PRO A 112 17.70 8.07 2.01
CA PRO A 112 18.99 7.75 2.61
C PRO A 112 18.97 6.44 3.40
N LEU A 113 17.79 6.00 3.86
CA LEU A 113 17.62 4.81 4.68
C LEU A 113 17.68 3.50 3.89
N VAL A 114 17.47 3.53 2.57
CA VAL A 114 17.44 2.33 1.72
C VAL A 114 18.65 1.42 1.94
N ARG A 115 19.83 1.99 2.18
CA ARG A 115 21.09 1.24 2.44
C ARG A 115 21.11 0.48 3.78
N TYR A 116 20.29 0.90 4.73
CA TYR A 116 20.17 0.34 6.09
C TYR A 116 18.92 -0.53 6.24
N LEU A 117 18.03 -0.55 5.25
CA LEU A 117 16.80 -1.33 5.33
C LEU A 117 17.09 -2.82 5.35
N SER A 118 16.37 -3.52 6.22
CA SER A 118 16.29 -4.97 6.19
C SER A 118 15.64 -5.44 4.88
N THR A 119 15.85 -6.72 4.51
CA THR A 119 15.11 -7.33 3.39
C THR A 119 13.61 -7.17 3.57
N LEU A 120 13.10 -7.31 4.79
CA LEU A 120 11.68 -7.13 5.10
C LEU A 120 11.21 -5.68 4.89
N GLY A 121 12.02 -4.69 5.28
CA GLY A 121 11.74 -3.27 5.03
C GLY A 121 11.70 -2.93 3.54
N ILE A 122 12.60 -3.51 2.74
CA ILE A 122 12.59 -3.35 1.28
C ILE A 122 11.33 -3.98 0.67
N GLN A 123 10.94 -5.18 1.12
CA GLN A 123 9.70 -5.83 0.67
C GLN A 123 8.46 -5.00 1.03
N ALA A 124 8.41 -4.43 2.25
CA ALA A 124 7.32 -3.55 2.67
C ALA A 124 7.20 -2.29 1.78
N LEU A 125 8.32 -1.69 1.36
CA LEU A 125 8.30 -0.58 0.41
C LEU A 125 7.82 -1.01 -0.98
N MET A 126 8.23 -2.18 -1.46
CA MET A 126 7.76 -2.72 -2.75
C MET A 126 6.27 -3.07 -2.75
N GLU A 127 5.70 -3.37 -1.58
CA GLU A 127 4.25 -3.56 -1.41
C GLU A 127 3.50 -2.22 -1.44
N GLU A 128 4.11 -1.13 -0.95
CA GLU A 128 3.50 0.20 -0.89
C GLU A 128 3.78 1.03 -2.15
N LEU A 129 3.07 0.65 -3.21
CA LEU A 129 3.23 1.21 -4.56
C LEU A 129 2.95 2.72 -4.64
N GLU A 130 2.11 3.26 -3.74
CA GLU A 130 1.78 4.69 -3.71
C GLU A 130 3.04 5.54 -3.42
N ARG A 131 3.75 5.27 -2.33
CA ARG A 131 4.96 6.05 -1.94
C ARG A 131 6.08 5.94 -2.98
N VAL A 132 6.27 4.76 -3.55
CA VAL A 132 7.32 4.50 -4.56
C VAL A 132 6.99 5.16 -5.90
N SER A 133 5.71 5.26 -6.27
CA SER A 133 5.31 5.95 -7.51
C SER A 133 5.31 7.47 -7.39
N GLU A 134 5.14 8.04 -6.18
CA GLU A 134 5.27 9.49 -5.95
C GLU A 134 6.71 10.00 -5.95
N SER A 135 7.67 9.17 -5.51
CA SER A 135 9.08 9.57 -5.38
C SER A 135 10.00 8.79 -6.32
N PRO A 136 10.39 9.39 -7.47
CA PRO A 136 11.40 8.81 -8.37
C PRO A 136 12.74 8.58 -7.67
N ALA A 137 13.11 9.46 -6.73
CA ALA A 137 14.34 9.32 -5.95
C ALA A 137 14.32 8.04 -5.10
N LEU A 138 13.20 7.72 -4.45
CA LEU A 138 13.06 6.49 -3.68
C LEU A 138 13.13 5.25 -4.56
N ALA A 139 12.46 5.26 -5.72
CA ALA A 139 12.54 4.16 -6.67
C ALA A 139 13.97 3.93 -7.18
N SER A 140 14.68 5.01 -7.56
CA SER A 140 16.08 4.91 -8.00
C SER A 140 16.99 4.36 -6.89
N ALA A 141 16.79 4.76 -5.63
CA ALA A 141 17.55 4.22 -4.50
C ALA A 141 17.28 2.72 -4.30
N LEU A 142 16.02 2.28 -4.46
CA LEU A 142 15.64 0.86 -4.37
C LEU A 142 16.25 0.02 -5.49
N GLU A 143 16.31 0.51 -6.73
CA GLU A 143 16.90 -0.23 -7.87
C GLU A 143 18.36 -0.67 -7.64
N HIS A 144 19.12 0.15 -6.91
CA HIS A 144 20.52 -0.13 -6.55
C HIS A 144 20.67 -1.09 -5.36
N SER A 145 19.57 -1.45 -4.69
CA SER A 145 19.61 -2.41 -3.58
C SER A 145 19.79 -3.85 -4.09
N THR A 146 20.52 -4.66 -3.33
CA THR A 146 20.81 -6.07 -3.66
C THR A 146 19.68 -7.02 -3.29
N SER A 147 18.72 -6.58 -2.48
CA SER A 147 17.64 -7.42 -1.94
C SER A 147 16.41 -7.54 -2.86
N LEU A 148 16.38 -6.84 -3.99
CA LEU A 148 15.27 -6.92 -4.96
C LEU A 148 15.43 -8.10 -5.92
N THR A 149 14.32 -8.77 -6.22
CA THR A 149 14.24 -9.76 -7.29
C THR A 149 14.30 -9.09 -8.67
N ALA A 150 14.59 -9.86 -9.72
CA ALA A 150 14.58 -9.37 -11.10
C ALA A 150 13.21 -8.77 -11.47
N ASP A 151 12.12 -9.44 -11.07
CA ASP A 151 10.76 -8.96 -11.30
C ASP A 151 10.49 -7.63 -10.59
N GLN A 152 10.99 -7.45 -9.37
CA GLN A 152 10.84 -6.20 -8.61
C GLN A 152 11.61 -5.05 -9.25
N LYS A 153 12.81 -5.30 -9.77
CA LYS A 153 13.58 -4.30 -10.53
C LYS A 153 12.86 -3.91 -11.81
N ASN A 154 12.29 -4.88 -12.53
CA ASN A 154 11.47 -4.60 -13.72
C ASN A 154 10.24 -3.74 -13.36
N GLN A 155 9.57 -4.02 -12.23
CA GLN A 155 8.44 -3.19 -11.78
C GLN A 155 8.83 -1.74 -11.50
N LEU A 156 9.98 -1.49 -10.84
CA LEU A 156 10.50 -0.13 -10.62
C LEU A 156 10.83 0.57 -11.93
N HIS A 157 11.47 -0.16 -12.85
CA HIS A 157 11.79 0.36 -14.16
C HIS A 157 10.54 0.69 -14.99
N GLU A 158 9.48 -0.13 -14.90
CA GLU A 158 8.21 0.14 -15.58
C GLU A 158 7.47 1.35 -14.99
N LEU A 159 7.56 1.57 -13.67
CA LEU A 159 6.91 2.70 -12.99
C LEU A 159 7.44 4.05 -13.46
N HIS A 160 8.77 4.16 -13.57
CA HIS A 160 9.49 5.41 -13.85
C HIS A 160 10.15 5.44 -15.23
N GLY A 161 10.00 4.37 -16.01
CA GLY A 161 10.47 4.28 -17.39
C GLY A 161 9.70 5.20 -18.35
N PRO A 162 10.21 5.41 -19.57
CA PRO A 162 9.47 6.15 -20.60
C PRO A 162 8.10 5.50 -20.77
N GLY A 163 7.04 6.30 -20.67
CA GLY A 163 5.67 5.81 -20.66
C GLY A 163 5.43 4.80 -21.77
N ASN A 164 5.17 3.54 -21.42
CA ASN A 164 4.88 2.51 -22.40
C ASN A 164 3.66 2.96 -23.21
N PRO A 165 3.64 2.78 -24.55
CA PRO A 165 2.50 3.18 -25.36
C PRO A 165 1.24 2.54 -24.77
N VAL A 166 0.33 3.42 -24.39
CA VAL A 166 -0.96 3.01 -23.83
C VAL A 166 -1.75 2.41 -24.97
N ASP A 167 -2.34 1.23 -24.75
CA ASP A 167 -3.23 0.64 -25.74
C ASP A 167 -4.55 1.39 -25.72
N GLU A 168 -4.59 2.43 -26.55
CA GLU A 168 -5.71 3.36 -26.67
C GLU A 168 -6.98 2.65 -27.13
N ALA A 169 -6.84 1.56 -27.90
CA ALA A 169 -7.97 0.71 -28.28
C ALA A 169 -8.53 -0.05 -27.08
N ALA A 170 -7.67 -0.70 -26.27
CA ALA A 170 -8.09 -1.40 -25.06
C ALA A 170 -8.70 -0.45 -24.02
N LEU A 171 -8.14 0.76 -23.86
CA LEU A 171 -8.71 1.78 -22.98
C LEU A 171 -10.04 2.33 -23.50
N SER A 172 -10.17 2.53 -24.81
CA SER A 172 -11.43 2.99 -25.41
C SER A 172 -12.54 1.96 -25.24
N GLU A 173 -12.25 0.68 -25.46
CA GLU A 173 -13.21 -0.41 -25.18
C GLU A 173 -13.56 -0.47 -23.69
N ALA A 174 -12.56 -0.30 -22.80
CA ALA A 174 -12.77 -0.24 -21.37
C ALA A 174 -13.69 0.91 -20.96
N ALA A 175 -13.40 2.14 -21.42
CA ALA A 175 -14.20 3.32 -21.12
C ALA A 175 -15.60 3.22 -21.73
N ALA A 176 -15.75 2.63 -22.92
CA ALA A 176 -17.04 2.43 -23.57
C ALA A 176 -18.01 1.60 -22.72
N ALA A 177 -17.48 0.61 -21.97
CA ALA A 177 -18.24 -0.24 -21.07
C ALA A 177 -18.60 0.43 -19.72
N VAL A 178 -18.01 1.58 -19.40
CA VAL A 178 -18.13 2.23 -18.08
C VAL A 178 -18.94 3.51 -18.16
N GLU A 179 -18.57 4.39 -19.07
CA GLU A 179 -19.28 5.65 -19.32
C GLU A 179 -20.27 5.41 -20.47
N PRO A 180 -21.52 5.91 -20.44
CA PRO A 180 -22.42 5.91 -21.60
C PRO A 180 -22.21 7.11 -22.53
N ASP A 181 -21.67 8.21 -22.01
CA ASP A 181 -21.45 9.47 -22.72
C ASP A 181 -20.15 9.43 -23.53
N VAL A 182 -20.26 9.57 -24.85
CA VAL A 182 -19.14 9.52 -25.80
C VAL A 182 -18.09 10.60 -25.49
N LEU A 183 -18.52 11.80 -25.09
CA LEU A 183 -17.59 12.89 -24.80
C LEU A 183 -16.77 12.58 -23.54
N ARG A 184 -17.42 12.13 -22.47
CA ARG A 184 -16.74 11.78 -21.21
C ARG A 184 -15.79 10.61 -21.38
N ARG A 185 -16.21 9.56 -22.11
CA ARG A 185 -15.33 8.43 -22.52
C ARG A 185 -14.04 8.93 -23.16
N GLN A 186 -14.17 9.76 -24.20
CA GLN A 186 -13.02 10.29 -24.92
C GLN A 186 -12.13 11.13 -24.03
N THR A 187 -12.69 12.02 -23.19
CA THR A 187 -11.89 12.84 -22.28
C THR A 187 -11.11 12.02 -21.26
N LEU A 188 -11.70 10.94 -20.73
CA LEU A 188 -11.03 10.05 -19.78
C LEU A 188 -9.92 9.27 -20.49
N VAL A 189 -10.22 8.63 -21.63
CA VAL A 189 -9.24 7.84 -22.40
C VAL A 189 -8.07 8.71 -22.86
N GLN A 190 -8.35 9.89 -23.44
CA GLN A 190 -7.33 10.84 -23.87
C GLN A 190 -6.48 11.33 -22.70
N ARG A 191 -7.07 11.53 -21.52
CA ARG A 191 -6.32 11.92 -20.32
C ARG A 191 -5.41 10.80 -19.84
N LEU A 192 -5.90 9.56 -19.81
CA LEU A 192 -5.11 8.39 -19.42
C LEU A 192 -3.96 8.11 -20.40
N ALA A 193 -4.20 8.27 -21.71
CA ALA A 193 -3.20 8.05 -22.74
C ALA A 193 -2.00 9.02 -22.64
N LYS A 194 -2.22 10.23 -22.11
CA LYS A 194 -1.16 11.24 -21.90
C LYS A 194 -0.39 11.04 -20.58
N MET A 195 -0.86 10.18 -19.69
CA MET A 195 -0.24 9.99 -18.37
C MET A 195 0.93 9.01 -18.42
N THR A 196 1.95 9.26 -17.60
CA THR A 196 3.00 8.27 -17.33
C THR A 196 2.45 7.07 -16.54
N VAL A 197 3.22 5.98 -16.45
CA VAL A 197 2.83 4.80 -15.65
C VAL A 197 2.66 5.20 -14.18
N ALA A 198 3.61 5.93 -13.59
CA ALA A 198 3.48 6.48 -12.23
C ALA A 198 2.21 7.33 -12.05
N GLN A 199 1.88 8.21 -13.01
CA GLN A 199 0.66 9.01 -12.95
C GLN A 199 -0.62 8.17 -13.02
N ARG A 200 -0.64 7.11 -13.85
CA ARG A 200 -1.75 6.17 -13.92
C ARG A 200 -1.90 5.37 -12.63
N VAL A 201 -0.79 4.95 -12.00
CA VAL A 201 -0.78 4.33 -10.67
C VAL A 201 -1.39 5.28 -9.63
N GLN A 202 -0.98 6.54 -9.61
CA GLN A 202 -1.56 7.55 -8.72
C GLN A 202 -3.05 7.78 -8.98
N PHE A 203 -3.45 7.82 -10.25
CA PHE A 203 -4.85 7.97 -10.63
C PHE A 203 -5.69 6.74 -10.28
N ALA A 204 -5.12 5.53 -10.31
CA ALA A 204 -5.77 4.31 -9.81
C ALA A 204 -6.06 4.36 -8.30
N MET A 205 -5.13 4.91 -7.51
CA MET A 205 -5.26 5.01 -6.04
C MET A 205 -6.23 6.13 -5.62
N LYS A 206 -6.07 7.31 -6.20
CA LYS A 206 -6.76 8.54 -5.77
C LYS A 206 -8.01 8.86 -6.59
N GLY A 207 -8.13 8.30 -7.79
CA GLY A 207 -9.24 8.54 -8.71
C GLY A 207 -10.58 7.96 -8.25
N GLY A 208 -11.60 8.23 -9.07
CA GLY A 208 -12.96 7.71 -8.87
C GLY A 208 -13.12 6.23 -9.29
N PRO A 209 -14.30 5.65 -9.06
CA PRO A 209 -14.60 4.26 -9.43
C PRO A 209 -14.51 4.01 -10.94
N GLU A 210 -14.87 5.01 -11.77
CA GLU A 210 -14.77 4.92 -13.24
C GLU A 210 -13.32 4.80 -13.72
N ALA A 211 -12.41 5.56 -13.08
CA ALA A 211 -10.98 5.49 -13.36
C ALA A 211 -10.45 4.09 -13.05
N ARG A 212 -10.78 3.53 -11.87
CA ARG A 212 -10.38 2.18 -11.48
C ARG A 212 -10.93 1.10 -12.42
N ARG A 213 -12.20 1.21 -12.80
CA ARG A 213 -12.84 0.25 -13.71
C ARG A 213 -12.25 0.29 -15.12
N THR A 214 -11.69 1.42 -15.53
CA THR A 214 -10.96 1.56 -16.80
C THR A 214 -9.53 1.03 -16.65
N LEU A 215 -8.80 1.46 -15.61
CA LEU A 215 -7.39 1.13 -15.37
C LEU A 215 -7.14 -0.34 -14.95
N ILE A 216 -8.13 -1.07 -14.47
CA ILE A 216 -7.97 -2.51 -14.19
C ILE A 216 -7.71 -3.32 -15.48
N ARG A 217 -8.03 -2.75 -16.66
CA ARG A 217 -7.77 -3.33 -17.98
C ARG A 217 -6.53 -2.73 -18.66
N ASP A 218 -5.76 -1.93 -17.95
CA ASP A 218 -4.54 -1.32 -18.47
C ASP A 218 -3.53 -2.39 -18.92
N ASN A 219 -2.73 -2.14 -19.93
CA ASN A 219 -1.72 -3.10 -20.37
C ASN A 219 -0.57 -3.26 -19.38
N ASN A 220 -0.29 -2.23 -18.56
CA ASN A 220 0.76 -2.28 -17.57
C ASN A 220 0.25 -2.94 -16.27
N LYS A 221 0.91 -4.03 -15.87
CA LYS A 221 0.56 -4.83 -14.70
C LYS A 221 0.68 -4.07 -13.39
N VAL A 222 1.63 -3.14 -13.29
CA VAL A 222 1.82 -2.31 -12.11
C VAL A 222 0.62 -1.38 -11.89
N VAL A 223 0.05 -0.84 -12.97
CA VAL A 223 -1.20 -0.04 -12.93
C VAL A 223 -2.38 -0.92 -12.50
N GLN A 224 -2.52 -2.11 -13.08
CA GLN A 224 -3.59 -3.04 -12.69
C GLN A 224 -3.49 -3.43 -11.20
N ARG A 225 -2.27 -3.69 -10.70
CA ARG A 225 -2.00 -3.97 -9.28
C ARG A 225 -2.36 -2.77 -8.39
N ALA A 226 -2.06 -1.56 -8.83
CA ALA A 226 -2.41 -0.33 -8.13
C ALA A 226 -3.92 -0.22 -7.88
N VAL A 227 -4.75 -0.57 -8.88
CA VAL A 227 -6.21 -0.56 -8.73
C VAL A 227 -6.68 -1.46 -7.59
N LEU A 228 -6.09 -2.66 -7.44
CA LEU A 228 -6.45 -3.61 -6.38
C LEU A 228 -5.95 -3.20 -4.99
N GLN A 229 -4.92 -2.36 -4.92
CA GLN A 229 -4.34 -1.83 -3.68
C GLN A 229 -4.97 -0.50 -3.23
N SER A 230 -5.84 0.09 -4.05
CA SER A 230 -6.51 1.36 -3.74
C SER A 230 -7.27 1.30 -2.40
N PRO A 231 -7.04 2.25 -1.49
CA PRO A 231 -7.78 2.30 -0.22
C PRO A 231 -9.27 2.62 -0.40
N ARG A 232 -9.66 3.15 -1.57
CA ARG A 232 -11.04 3.50 -1.94
C ARG A 232 -11.77 2.39 -2.70
N LEU A 233 -11.17 1.20 -2.78
CA LEU A 233 -11.75 0.06 -3.49
C LEU A 233 -12.91 -0.54 -2.69
N THR A 234 -14.04 -0.75 -3.34
CA THR A 234 -15.25 -1.32 -2.73
C THR A 234 -15.44 -2.80 -3.08
N ASP A 235 -16.15 -3.54 -2.24
CA ASP A 235 -16.45 -4.96 -2.50
C ASP A 235 -17.23 -5.17 -3.81
N GLN A 236 -18.14 -4.25 -4.15
CA GLN A 236 -18.91 -4.29 -5.39
C GLN A 236 -18.01 -4.15 -6.62
N GLU A 237 -16.99 -3.28 -6.57
CA GLU A 237 -16.00 -3.18 -7.64
C GLU A 237 -15.21 -4.48 -7.80
N VAL A 238 -14.80 -5.10 -6.69
CA VAL A 238 -14.07 -6.38 -6.71
C VAL A 238 -14.93 -7.51 -7.28
N GLU A 239 -16.22 -7.58 -6.92
CA GLU A 239 -17.17 -8.53 -7.52
C GLU A 239 -17.26 -8.37 -9.04
N ALA A 240 -17.34 -7.11 -9.50
CA ALA A 240 -17.37 -6.81 -10.92
C ALA A 240 -16.06 -7.22 -11.61
N PHE A 241 -14.90 -6.93 -11.02
CA PHE A 241 -13.60 -7.31 -11.55
C PHE A 241 -13.45 -8.83 -11.65
N ALA A 242 -13.83 -9.57 -10.61
CA ALA A 242 -13.79 -11.04 -10.60
C ALA A 242 -14.61 -11.67 -11.74
N ALA A 243 -15.70 -11.03 -12.17
CA ALA A 243 -16.55 -11.51 -13.26
C ALA A 243 -16.03 -11.14 -14.66
N MET A 244 -15.04 -10.24 -14.78
CA MET A 244 -14.55 -9.78 -16.08
C MET A 244 -13.63 -10.82 -16.74
N SER A 245 -14.01 -11.29 -17.93
CA SER A 245 -13.18 -12.14 -18.79
C SER A 245 -12.09 -11.38 -19.55
N SER A 246 -12.12 -10.04 -19.52
CA SER A 246 -11.09 -9.20 -20.12
C SER A 246 -9.79 -9.18 -19.29
N LEU A 247 -9.86 -9.49 -17.99
CA LEU A 247 -8.69 -9.43 -17.10
C LEU A 247 -7.72 -10.58 -17.33
N THR A 248 -6.46 -10.36 -16.96
CA THR A 248 -5.40 -11.37 -17.00
C THR A 248 -5.51 -12.34 -15.82
N ASP A 249 -4.93 -13.52 -15.98
CA ASP A 249 -4.91 -14.57 -14.97
C ASP A 249 -4.17 -14.13 -13.70
N GLU A 250 -3.13 -13.30 -13.82
CA GLU A 250 -2.37 -12.69 -12.72
C GLU A 250 -3.25 -11.79 -11.84
N ILE A 251 -4.10 -10.95 -12.43
CA ILE A 251 -5.01 -10.09 -11.66
C ILE A 251 -6.08 -10.91 -10.96
N LEU A 252 -6.63 -11.93 -11.63
CA LEU A 252 -7.59 -12.85 -11.01
C LEU A 252 -6.93 -13.65 -9.86
N ARG A 253 -5.64 -14.00 -10.01
CA ARG A 253 -4.82 -14.62 -8.95
C ARG A 253 -4.61 -13.68 -7.78
N LEU A 254 -4.36 -12.39 -7.99
CA LEU A 254 -4.23 -11.40 -6.93
C LEU A 254 -5.54 -11.19 -6.17
N ILE A 255 -6.67 -11.05 -6.90
CA ILE A 255 -8.00 -10.94 -6.29
C ILE A 255 -8.28 -12.17 -5.43
N ALA A 256 -8.05 -13.35 -5.99
CA ALA A 256 -8.27 -14.58 -5.27
C ALA A 256 -7.25 -14.81 -4.15
N GLY A 257 -6.03 -14.27 -4.24
CA GLY A 257 -5.01 -14.34 -3.21
C GLY A 257 -5.45 -13.62 -1.92
N ASN A 258 -6.17 -12.51 -2.06
CA ASN A 258 -6.56 -11.65 -0.96
C ASN A 258 -7.64 -12.29 -0.06
N ARG A 259 -7.33 -12.43 1.24
CA ARG A 259 -8.24 -13.03 2.22
C ARG A 259 -9.51 -12.20 2.44
N ASN A 260 -9.43 -10.87 2.30
CA ASN A 260 -10.60 -10.00 2.47
C ASN A 260 -11.61 -10.24 1.34
N PHE A 261 -11.13 -10.30 0.09
CA PHE A 261 -11.98 -10.55 -1.07
C PHE A 261 -12.58 -11.96 -1.05
N ARG A 262 -11.80 -12.97 -0.60
CA ARG A 262 -12.29 -14.36 -0.48
C ARG A 262 -13.43 -14.55 0.54
N LYS A 263 -13.60 -13.66 1.52
CA LYS A 263 -14.75 -13.73 2.45
C LYS A 263 -16.07 -13.48 1.73
N ASN A 264 -16.05 -12.73 0.63
CA ASN A 264 -17.22 -12.46 -0.16
C ASN A 264 -17.52 -13.64 -1.10
N TYR A 265 -18.64 -14.32 -0.84
CA TYR A 265 -19.09 -15.46 -1.64
C TYR A 265 -19.29 -15.12 -3.12
N THR A 266 -19.75 -13.90 -3.44
CA THR A 266 -19.96 -13.47 -4.82
C THR A 266 -18.65 -13.40 -5.59
N VAL A 267 -17.58 -12.89 -4.96
CA VAL A 267 -16.23 -12.87 -5.54
C VAL A 267 -15.75 -14.29 -5.80
N VAL A 268 -15.91 -15.19 -4.81
CA VAL A 268 -15.54 -16.60 -4.94
C VAL A 268 -16.26 -17.27 -6.11
N ARG A 269 -17.58 -17.08 -6.19
CA ARG A 269 -18.42 -17.62 -7.26
C ARG A 269 -18.03 -17.06 -8.62
N ASN A 270 -17.77 -15.75 -8.72
CA ASN A 270 -17.41 -15.10 -9.98
C ASN A 270 -16.05 -15.60 -10.49
N LEU A 271 -15.05 -15.69 -9.60
CA LEU A 271 -13.73 -16.23 -9.93
C LEU A 271 -13.81 -17.67 -10.45
N ILE A 272 -14.55 -18.56 -9.77
CA ILE A 272 -14.66 -19.97 -10.20
C ILE A 272 -15.33 -20.11 -11.58
N ASN A 273 -16.27 -19.21 -11.90
CA ASN A 273 -16.96 -19.24 -13.20
C ASN A 273 -16.22 -18.47 -14.30
N ASN A 274 -15.09 -17.80 -13.99
CA ASN A 274 -14.34 -17.01 -14.96
C ASN A 274 -13.41 -17.92 -15.79
N PRO A 275 -13.49 -17.86 -17.13
CA PRO A 275 -12.69 -18.73 -18.01
C PRO A 275 -11.18 -18.51 -17.90
N LYS A 276 -10.74 -17.32 -17.47
CA LYS A 276 -9.31 -16.98 -17.31
C LYS A 276 -8.79 -17.15 -15.88
N ALA A 277 -9.65 -17.56 -14.94
CA ALA A 277 -9.18 -17.78 -13.58
C ALA A 277 -8.26 -19.01 -13.52
N PRO A 278 -7.06 -18.88 -12.92
CA PRO A 278 -6.13 -20.00 -12.81
C PRO A 278 -6.73 -21.22 -12.11
N LEU A 279 -6.39 -22.41 -12.61
CA LEU A 279 -6.90 -23.66 -12.08
C LEU A 279 -6.48 -23.89 -10.61
N ASP A 280 -5.23 -23.58 -10.28
CA ASP A 280 -4.68 -23.78 -8.94
C ASP A 280 -5.47 -23.01 -7.88
N VAL A 281 -5.86 -21.78 -8.21
CA VAL A 281 -6.68 -20.94 -7.35
C VAL A 281 -8.12 -21.45 -7.25
N THR A 282 -8.76 -21.72 -8.39
CA THR A 282 -10.18 -22.12 -8.42
C THR A 282 -10.44 -23.46 -7.75
N MET A 283 -9.48 -24.40 -7.82
CA MET A 283 -9.57 -25.69 -7.14
C MET A 283 -9.62 -25.57 -5.62
N HIS A 284 -8.83 -24.67 -5.02
CA HIS A 284 -8.86 -24.42 -3.58
C HIS A 284 -10.17 -23.75 -3.12
N MET A 285 -10.87 -23.08 -4.03
CA MET A 285 -12.11 -22.35 -3.75
C MET A 285 -13.35 -23.23 -3.92
N LEU A 286 -13.24 -24.35 -4.63
CA LEU A 286 -14.34 -25.28 -4.89
C LEU A 286 -15.09 -25.74 -3.63
N PRO A 287 -14.44 -26.06 -2.50
CA PRO A 287 -15.14 -26.44 -1.26
C PRO A 287 -15.98 -25.31 -0.65
N MET A 288 -15.72 -24.05 -1.01
CA MET A 288 -16.48 -22.90 -0.49
C MET A 288 -17.83 -22.73 -1.18
N LEU A 289 -18.06 -23.38 -2.33
CA LEU A 289 -19.32 -23.27 -3.06
C LEU A 289 -20.49 -23.89 -2.31
N ASN A 290 -21.65 -23.24 -2.40
CA ASN A 290 -22.91 -23.81 -1.95
C ASN A 290 -23.36 -24.96 -2.88
N ALA A 291 -24.36 -25.74 -2.47
CA ALA A 291 -24.81 -26.90 -3.24
C ALA A 291 -25.43 -26.55 -4.60
N VAL A 292 -26.08 -25.38 -4.71
CA VAL A 292 -26.76 -24.93 -5.93
C VAL A 292 -25.74 -24.53 -6.99
N ASP A 293 -24.77 -23.69 -6.63
CA ASP A 293 -23.74 -23.21 -7.52
C ASP A 293 -22.75 -24.33 -7.87
N LEU A 294 -22.46 -25.24 -6.94
CA LEU A 294 -21.67 -26.44 -7.24
C LEU A 294 -22.34 -27.30 -8.32
N LYS A 295 -23.68 -27.48 -8.25
CA LYS A 295 -24.44 -28.18 -9.27
C LYS A 295 -24.45 -27.44 -10.62
N ARG A 296 -24.46 -26.10 -10.61
CA ARG A 296 -24.35 -25.30 -11.85
C ARG A 296 -22.97 -25.40 -12.47
N LEU A 297 -21.93 -25.50 -11.66
CA LEU A 297 -20.55 -25.63 -12.13
C LEU A 297 -20.31 -26.94 -12.89
N THR A 298 -21.00 -28.03 -12.54
CA THR A 298 -20.82 -29.32 -13.22
C THR A 298 -21.28 -29.31 -14.68
N THR A 299 -22.16 -28.38 -15.05
CA THR A 299 -22.65 -28.23 -16.43
C THR A 299 -22.04 -27.04 -17.17
N ASN A 300 -21.25 -26.21 -16.47
CA ASN A 300 -20.64 -25.03 -17.06
C ASN A 300 -19.49 -25.42 -18.00
N LYS A 301 -19.59 -25.06 -19.28
CA LYS A 301 -18.56 -25.31 -20.31
C LYS A 301 -17.46 -24.24 -20.36
N ASN A 302 -17.68 -23.09 -19.72
CA ASN A 302 -16.73 -21.98 -19.71
C ASN A 302 -15.57 -22.19 -18.74
N VAL A 303 -15.61 -23.25 -17.93
CA VAL A 303 -14.56 -23.58 -16.95
C VAL A 303 -13.72 -24.79 -17.38
N PRO A 304 -12.47 -24.91 -16.91
CA PRO A 304 -11.61 -26.05 -17.19
C PRO A 304 -12.28 -27.40 -16.86
N GLU A 305 -12.07 -28.41 -17.71
CA GLU A 305 -12.64 -29.76 -17.54
C GLU A 305 -12.24 -30.41 -16.21
N THR A 306 -11.01 -30.16 -15.77
CA THR A 306 -10.49 -30.62 -14.47
C THR A 306 -11.30 -30.08 -13.30
N LEU A 307 -11.65 -28.79 -13.34
CA LEU A 307 -12.48 -28.14 -12.32
C LEU A 307 -13.90 -28.71 -12.32
N ARG A 308 -14.50 -28.88 -13.51
CA ARG A 308 -15.82 -29.47 -13.70
C ARG A 308 -15.89 -30.92 -13.19
N THR A 309 -14.92 -31.75 -13.55
CA THR A 309 -14.84 -33.15 -13.09
C THR A 309 -14.70 -33.23 -11.57
N THR A 310 -13.90 -32.34 -10.97
CA THR A 310 -13.73 -32.28 -9.51
C THR A 310 -15.01 -31.81 -8.81
N ALA A 311 -15.72 -30.84 -9.40
CA ALA A 311 -17.02 -30.40 -8.92
C ALA A 311 -18.05 -31.55 -8.89
N ILE A 312 -18.09 -32.39 -9.93
CA ILE A 312 -18.96 -33.58 -9.99
C ILE A 312 -18.65 -34.55 -8.86
N LYS A 313 -17.36 -34.85 -8.63
CA LYS A 313 -16.93 -35.73 -7.54
C LYS A 313 -17.35 -35.17 -6.18
N LEU A 314 -17.07 -33.89 -5.92
CA LEU A 314 -17.44 -33.22 -4.68
C LEU A 314 -18.95 -33.18 -4.45
N GLN A 315 -19.73 -32.95 -5.52
CA GLN A 315 -21.19 -32.96 -5.45
C GLN A 315 -21.73 -34.33 -5.02
N ARG A 316 -21.18 -35.42 -5.56
CA ARG A 316 -21.55 -36.80 -5.18
C ARG A 316 -21.22 -37.07 -3.71
N THR A 317 -19.98 -36.76 -3.29
CA THR A 317 -19.54 -36.95 -1.89
C THR A 317 -20.44 -36.18 -0.90
N ARG A 318 -20.84 -34.95 -1.23
CA ARG A 318 -21.76 -34.16 -0.38
C ARG A 318 -23.18 -34.70 -0.36
N ALA A 319 -23.63 -35.34 -1.44
CA ALA A 319 -24.94 -35.97 -1.49
C ALA A 319 -24.96 -37.26 -0.65
N ASP A 320 -23.87 -38.03 -0.67
CA ASP A 320 -23.75 -39.26 0.11
C ASP A 320 -23.63 -38.99 1.61
N LEU A 321 -22.94 -37.93 2.03
CA LEU A 321 -22.85 -37.51 3.45
C LEU A 321 -24.17 -36.97 4.05
N LYS A 322 -25.16 -36.66 3.19
CA LYS A 322 -26.48 -36.16 3.63
C LYS A 322 -27.54 -37.27 3.72
N LYS A 323 -27.22 -38.48 3.25
CA LYS A 323 -28.04 -39.69 3.40
C LYS A 323 -27.71 -40.37 4.72
#